data_AF-A0A7X5ZE10-F1
#
_entry.id   AF-A0A7X5ZE10-F1
#
_cell.length_a   1.000
_cell.length_b   1.000
_cell.length_c   1.000
_cell.angle_alpha   90.00
_cell.angle_beta   90.00
_cell.angle_gamma   90.00
#
_symmetry.space_group_name_H-M   'P 1'
#
loop_
_entity.id
_entity.type
_entity.pdbx_description
1 polymer ?
#
loop_
_entity_poly.entity_id
_entity_poly.type
_entity_poly.pdbx_seq_one_letter_code
_entity_poly.pdbx_strand_id
1 'polypeptide(L)'
;MNLNAIGSRGALAPLVQDELDRTATMLAVRFPDRGRDEIASVVTHTYLQLVAGARITTHLIPLTLNISRRILARRTAVAGSHDVDGLSRRQGVNTAPASDLDRGRTCRVGGHLGSAAADHNMRPVTAVPQ
;
A
#
# COMPACT_ATOMS: atom_id res chain seq x y z
N MET A 1 -20.00 -38.87 -1.51
CA MET A 1 -20.63 -38.51 -0.22
C MET A 1 -19.55 -38.19 0.79
N ASN A 2 -19.88 -37.26 1.67
CA ASN A 2 -19.06 -36.45 2.58
C ASN A 2 -18.40 -37.22 3.74
N LEU A 3 -17.65 -36.46 4.57
CA LEU A 3 -17.11 -36.74 5.94
C LEU A 3 -15.63 -37.20 5.93
N ASN A 4 -14.64 -36.40 6.36
CA ASN A 4 -14.43 -36.05 7.76
C ASN A 4 -13.67 -34.72 7.95
N ALA A 5 -14.43 -33.70 8.34
CA ALA A 5 -13.96 -32.59 9.16
C ALA A 5 -13.86 -33.05 10.62
N ILE A 6 -12.79 -33.76 11.00
CA ILE A 6 -12.50 -34.07 12.40
C ILE A 6 -10.98 -34.07 12.60
N GLY A 7 -10.44 -32.87 12.85
CA GLY A 7 -9.03 -32.67 13.17
C GLY A 7 -8.61 -31.24 12.87
N SER A 8 -8.49 -30.43 13.92
CA SER A 8 -7.95 -29.06 13.90
C SER A 8 -8.94 -27.93 13.62
N ARG A 9 -9.66 -27.52 14.67
CA ARG A 9 -9.89 -26.08 14.92
C ARG A 9 -8.49 -25.41 15.00
N GLY A 10 -7.90 -25.05 13.87
CA GLY A 10 -6.62 -24.31 13.85
C GLY A 10 -5.60 -24.71 12.78
N ALA A 11 -5.83 -25.74 11.97
CA ALA A 11 -4.91 -26.06 10.87
C ALA A 11 -5.32 -25.33 9.59
N LEU A 12 -4.37 -24.63 8.97
CA LEU A 12 -4.54 -24.01 7.66
C LEU A 12 -4.72 -25.09 6.58
N ALA A 13 -5.43 -24.75 5.52
CA ALA A 13 -5.51 -25.63 4.35
C ALA A 13 -4.09 -25.92 3.83
N PRO A 14 -3.75 -27.17 3.45
CA PRO A 14 -2.38 -27.54 3.09
C PRO A 14 -1.73 -26.62 2.04
N LEU A 15 -2.46 -26.26 0.99
CA LEU A 15 -1.99 -25.34 -0.05
C LEU A 15 -1.67 -23.93 0.49
N VAL A 16 -2.44 -23.46 1.48
CA VAL A 16 -2.16 -22.17 2.13
C VAL A 16 -0.90 -22.29 2.96
N GLN A 17 -0.73 -23.39 3.70
CA GLN A 17 0.47 -23.63 4.49
C GLN A 17 1.73 -23.63 3.61
N ASP A 18 1.70 -24.33 2.47
CA ASP A 18 2.80 -24.36 1.51
C ASP A 18 3.18 -22.96 1.00
N GLU A 19 2.18 -22.12 0.72
CA GLU A 19 2.39 -20.73 0.27
C GLU A 19 2.97 -19.85 1.40
N LEU A 20 2.54 -20.05 2.65
CA LEU A 20 3.13 -19.37 3.80
C LEU A 20 4.58 -19.82 4.05
N ASP A 21 4.89 -21.11 3.86
CA ASP A 21 6.25 -21.64 4.02
C ASP A 21 7.20 -21.12 2.94
N ARG A 22 6.72 -20.99 1.69
CA ARG A 22 7.46 -20.31 0.60
C ARG A 22 7.70 -18.84 0.94
N THR A 23 6.67 -18.16 1.45
CA THR A 23 6.76 -16.77 1.90
C THR A 23 7.79 -16.60 3.02
N ALA A 24 7.78 -17.48 4.02
CA ALA A 24 8.74 -17.48 5.12
C ALA A 24 10.16 -17.75 4.63
N THR A 25 10.35 -18.70 3.71
CA THR A 25 11.64 -19.02 3.10
C THR A 25 12.22 -17.82 2.34
N MET A 26 11.39 -17.14 1.54
CA MET A 26 11.82 -15.92 0.83
C MET A 26 12.18 -14.79 1.79
N LEU A 27 11.46 -14.65 2.90
CA LEU A 27 11.77 -13.64 3.92
C LEU A 27 13.03 -13.99 4.70
N ALA A 28 13.30 -15.27 4.99
CA ALA A 28 14.53 -15.71 5.66
C ALA A 28 15.79 -15.30 4.87
N VAL A 29 15.75 -15.38 3.54
CA VAL A 29 16.86 -14.88 2.69
C VAL A 29 17.09 -13.37 2.87
N ARG A 30 16.03 -12.60 3.13
CA ARG A 30 16.11 -11.13 3.30
C ARG A 30 16.44 -10.67 4.72
N PHE A 31 16.26 -11.56 5.70
CA PHE A 31 16.49 -11.28 7.11
C PHE A 31 17.34 -12.41 7.72
N PRO A 32 18.61 -12.56 7.29
CA PRO A 32 19.45 -13.69 7.69
C PRO A 32 19.73 -13.73 9.21
N ASP A 33 19.71 -12.58 9.87
CA ASP A 33 19.95 -12.46 11.33
C ASP A 33 18.73 -12.88 12.17
N ARG A 34 17.63 -13.29 11.52
CA ARG A 34 16.38 -13.69 12.18
C ARG A 34 16.19 -15.19 12.09
N GLY A 35 15.79 -15.79 13.20
CA GLY A 35 15.44 -17.21 13.23
C GLY A 35 14.29 -17.53 12.28
N ARG A 36 14.40 -18.65 11.56
CA ARG A 36 13.36 -19.10 10.61
C ARG A 36 12.00 -19.26 11.29
N ASP A 37 11.98 -19.74 12.53
CA ASP A 37 10.76 -19.92 13.32
C ASP A 37 10.11 -18.59 13.69
N GLU A 38 10.91 -17.55 13.98
CA GLU A 38 10.39 -16.19 14.22
C GLU A 38 9.70 -15.67 12.96
N ILE A 39 10.34 -15.82 11.80
CA ILE A 39 9.80 -15.38 10.52
C ILE A 39 8.51 -16.14 10.19
N ALA A 40 8.49 -17.45 10.34
CA ALA A 40 7.31 -18.28 10.09
C ALA A 40 6.14 -17.91 11.02
N SER A 41 6.42 -17.61 12.29
CA SER A 41 5.43 -17.13 13.25
C SER A 41 4.84 -15.78 12.83
N VAL A 42 5.67 -14.81 12.40
CA VAL A 42 5.19 -13.51 11.90
C VAL A 42 4.31 -13.66 10.67
N VAL A 43 4.72 -14.50 9.71
CA VAL A 43 3.95 -14.77 8.49
C VAL A 43 2.60 -15.39 8.81
N THR A 44 2.59 -16.45 9.62
CA THR A 44 1.37 -17.16 10.01
C THR A 44 0.42 -16.26 10.80
N HIS A 45 0.94 -15.52 11.77
CA HIS A 45 0.14 -14.60 12.56
C HIS A 45 -0.47 -13.50 11.68
N THR A 46 0.32 -12.93 10.78
CA THR A 46 -0.16 -11.90 9.85
C THR A 46 -1.27 -12.44 8.94
N TYR A 47 -1.11 -13.64 8.39
CA TYR A 47 -2.13 -14.28 7.57
C TYR A 47 -3.45 -14.48 8.36
N LEU A 48 -3.36 -14.99 9.58
CA LEU A 48 -4.52 -15.22 10.44
C LEU A 48 -5.26 -13.92 10.80
N GLN A 49 -4.53 -12.84 11.04
CA GLN A 49 -5.12 -11.52 11.27
C GLN A 49 -5.87 -11.01 10.04
N LEU A 50 -5.30 -11.18 8.86
CA LEU A 50 -5.93 -10.73 7.61
C LEU A 50 -7.17 -11.57 7.27
N VAL A 51 -7.09 -12.90 7.39
CA VAL A 51 -8.21 -13.77 7.03
C VAL A 51 -9.41 -13.58 7.96
N ALA A 52 -9.17 -13.21 9.23
CA ALA A 52 -10.24 -12.93 10.19
C ALA A 52 -11.14 -11.75 9.77
N GLY A 53 -10.62 -10.78 9.02
CA GLY A 53 -11.36 -9.58 8.58
C GLY A 53 -11.60 -9.47 7.08
N ALA A 54 -11.09 -10.40 6.27
CA ALA A 54 -11.10 -10.26 4.82
C ALA A 54 -12.42 -10.72 4.19
N ARG A 55 -13.05 -9.83 3.41
CA ARG A 55 -14.15 -10.19 2.50
C ARG A 55 -13.65 -10.68 1.14
N ILE A 56 -12.42 -10.33 0.77
CA ILE A 56 -11.78 -10.71 -0.50
C ILE A 56 -10.47 -11.44 -0.18
N THR A 57 -10.36 -12.67 -0.67
CA THR A 57 -9.26 -13.59 -0.29
C THR A 57 -8.13 -13.67 -1.30
N THR A 58 -8.36 -13.26 -2.56
CA THR A 58 -7.42 -13.39 -3.69
C THR A 58 -6.05 -12.77 -3.43
N HIS A 59 -5.97 -11.71 -2.62
CA HIS A 59 -4.73 -10.98 -2.35
C HIS A 59 -4.14 -11.25 -0.97
N LEU A 60 -4.63 -12.24 -0.23
CA LEU A 60 -4.17 -12.50 1.13
C LEU A 60 -2.69 -12.89 1.19
N ILE A 61 -2.20 -13.73 0.27
CA ILE A 61 -0.78 -14.12 0.24
C ILE A 61 0.12 -12.90 -0.09
N PRO A 62 -0.14 -12.13 -1.16
CA PRO A 62 0.62 -10.90 -1.43
C PRO A 62 0.62 -9.89 -0.26
N LEU A 63 -0.52 -9.69 0.40
CA LEU A 63 -0.64 -8.77 1.54
C LEU A 63 0.12 -9.28 2.76
N THR A 64 0.00 -10.58 3.05
CA THR A 64 0.73 -11.24 4.15
C THR A 64 2.22 -11.04 4.00
N LEU A 65 2.77 -11.29 2.81
CA LEU A 65 4.17 -11.07 2.52
C LEU A 65 4.59 -9.62 2.79
N ASN A 66 3.86 -8.65 2.24
CA ASN A 66 4.25 -7.25 2.35
C ASN A 66 4.20 -6.76 3.81
N ILE A 67 3.14 -7.12 4.55
CA ILE A 67 3.00 -6.73 5.96
C ILE A 67 4.08 -7.41 6.81
N SER A 68 4.31 -8.72 6.64
CA SER A 68 5.34 -9.46 7.37
C SER A 68 6.73 -8.85 7.17
N ARG A 69 7.07 -8.53 5.91
CA ARG A 69 8.34 -7.84 5.58
C ARG A 69 8.47 -6.50 6.32
N ARG A 70 7.40 -5.70 6.38
CA ARG A 70 7.41 -4.40 7.09
C ARG A 70 7.56 -4.58 8.60
N ILE A 71 6.92 -5.59 9.19
CA ILE A 71 7.05 -5.92 10.62
C ILE A 71 8.50 -6.31 10.93
N LEU A 72 9.08 -7.23 10.17
CA LEU A 72 10.45 -7.71 10.37
C LEU A 72 11.47 -6.57 10.22
N ALA A 73 11.33 -5.74 9.17
CA ALA A 73 12.22 -4.60 8.96
C ALA A 73 12.18 -3.60 10.14
N ARG A 74 10.99 -3.33 10.70
CA ARG A 74 10.85 -2.47 11.88
C ARG A 74 11.52 -3.06 13.12
N ARG A 75 11.38 -4.38 13.34
CA ARG A 75 12.03 -5.06 14.48
C ARG A 75 13.55 -5.04 14.37
N THR A 76 14.10 -5.17 13.17
CA THR A 76 15.54 -5.04 12.93
C THR A 76 16.03 -3.62 13.21
N ALA A 77 15.29 -2.59 12.79
CA ALA A 77 15.66 -1.20 13.09
C ALA A 77 15.65 -0.87 14.60
N VAL A 78 14.72 -1.45 15.37
CA VAL A 78 14.68 -1.27 16.83
C VAL A 78 15.81 -2.05 17.53
N ALA A 79 16.12 -3.26 17.06
CA ALA A 79 17.24 -4.05 17.60
C ALA A 79 18.61 -3.43 17.28
N GLY A 80 18.75 -2.77 16.13
CA GLY A 80 19.94 -2.01 15.76
C GLY A 80 20.05 -0.62 16.41
N SER A 81 19.00 -0.13 17.10
CA SER A 81 18.99 1.21 17.72
C SER A 81 19.82 1.32 19.01
N HIS A 82 20.53 0.26 19.41
CA HIS A 82 21.46 0.31 20.55
C HIS A 82 22.90 0.65 20.15
N ASP A 83 23.18 0.78 18.85
CA ASP A 83 24.44 1.31 18.34
C ASP A 83 24.16 2.07 17.03
N VAL A 84 24.53 3.35 17.02
CA VAL A 84 24.60 4.31 15.90
C VAL A 84 23.29 4.87 15.28
N ASP A 85 23.06 6.16 15.62
CA ASP A 85 22.40 7.17 14.80
C ASP A 85 22.83 7.08 13.32
N GLY A 86 21.90 6.79 12.40
CA GLY A 86 22.26 6.61 10.99
C GLY A 86 21.09 6.40 10.03
N LEU A 87 20.31 7.47 9.79
CA LEU A 87 19.60 7.76 8.53
C LEU A 87 18.92 6.58 7.78
N SER A 88 17.68 6.25 8.15
CA SER A 88 16.71 5.64 7.22
C SER A 88 15.30 6.17 7.47
N ARG A 89 15.17 7.50 7.42
CA ARG A 89 13.89 8.22 7.30
C ARG A 89 13.71 8.72 5.87
N ARG A 90 13.43 7.85 4.90
CA ARG A 90 12.76 8.24 3.64
C ARG A 90 11.95 7.08 3.06
N GLN A 91 10.73 6.91 3.58
CA GLN A 91 9.60 6.47 2.77
C GLN A 91 8.35 7.13 3.36
N GLY A 92 8.13 8.37 2.91
CA GLY A 92 6.89 9.09 3.16
C GLY A 92 5.75 8.29 2.54
N VAL A 93 4.93 7.71 3.38
CA VAL A 93 3.58 7.32 3.01
C VAL A 93 2.89 8.62 2.65
N ASN A 94 2.52 8.80 1.38
CA ASN A 94 1.69 9.90 0.95
C ASN A 94 0.29 9.72 1.57
N THR A 95 0.14 10.13 2.83
CA THR A 95 -1.15 10.42 3.42
C THR A 95 -1.46 11.86 3.04
N ALA A 96 -2.13 12.06 1.91
CA ALA A 96 -2.80 13.32 1.67
C ALA A 96 -3.93 13.43 2.72
N PRO A 97 -3.93 14.44 3.61
CA PRO A 97 -5.12 14.72 4.39
C PRO A 97 -6.15 15.32 3.42
N ALA A 98 -7.24 14.61 3.20
CA ALA A 98 -8.44 15.20 2.63
C ALA A 98 -9.00 16.18 3.68
N SER A 99 -8.53 17.42 3.65
CA SER A 99 -9.10 18.49 4.46
C SER A 99 -10.32 19.07 3.76
N ASP A 100 -11.47 18.81 4.39
CA ASP A 100 -12.62 19.71 4.54
C ASP A 100 -13.16 20.44 3.30
N LEU A 101 -14.19 19.83 2.73
CA LEU A 101 -15.35 20.53 2.18
C LEU A 101 -16.09 21.24 3.32
N ASP A 102 -15.89 22.55 3.51
CA ASP A 102 -16.96 23.52 3.81
C ASP A 102 -16.38 24.93 4.07
N ARG A 103 -16.58 25.86 3.14
CA ARG A 103 -16.90 27.26 3.50
C ARG A 103 -17.55 28.00 2.34
N GLY A 104 -18.84 28.23 2.49
CA GLY A 104 -19.66 28.90 1.50
C GLY A 104 -19.36 30.38 1.24
N ARG A 105 -19.77 30.79 0.04
CA ARG A 105 -20.62 31.95 -0.26
C ARG A 105 -20.20 33.33 0.26
N THR A 106 -19.79 34.20 -0.67
CA THR A 106 -20.36 35.57 -0.80
C THR A 106 -20.37 36.04 -2.25
N CYS A 107 -21.53 36.54 -2.68
CA CYS A 107 -21.79 37.22 -3.95
C CYS A 107 -21.32 38.68 -3.89
N ARG A 108 -20.83 39.27 -5.00
CA ARG A 108 -21.32 40.56 -5.58
C ARG A 108 -20.43 41.11 -6.72
N VAL A 109 -21.10 41.31 -7.87
CA VAL A 109 -21.25 42.57 -8.63
C VAL A 109 -19.98 43.31 -9.13
N GLY A 110 -19.81 43.26 -10.46
CA GLY A 110 -19.86 44.43 -11.36
C GLY A 110 -18.78 45.51 -11.24
N GLY A 111 -18.03 45.73 -12.33
CA GLY A 111 -17.13 46.88 -12.46
C GLY A 111 -16.42 46.94 -13.81
N HIS A 112 -17.07 47.60 -14.76
CA HIS A 112 -16.59 48.02 -16.08
C HIS A 112 -15.41 49.01 -15.95
N LEU A 113 -14.42 48.94 -16.86
CA LEU A 113 -13.61 50.04 -17.48
C LEU A 113 -12.58 49.31 -18.40
N GLY A 114 -12.62 49.33 -19.73
CA GLY A 114 -12.53 50.49 -20.63
C GLY A 114 -11.05 50.77 -20.92
N SER A 115 -10.43 50.13 -21.93
CA SER A 115 -10.18 50.64 -23.30
C SER A 115 -8.72 50.99 -23.58
N ALA A 116 -8.19 50.38 -24.64
CA ALA A 116 -7.40 50.97 -25.74
C ALA A 116 -6.35 49.95 -26.24
N ALA A 117 -6.07 49.74 -27.51
CA ALA A 117 -6.66 50.11 -28.79
C ALA A 117 -5.82 49.38 -29.86
N ALA A 118 -6.42 49.20 -31.03
CA ALA A 118 -5.78 48.95 -32.32
C ALA A 118 -5.09 47.59 -32.53
N ASP A 119 -5.16 46.94 -33.69
CA ASP A 119 -6.07 46.99 -34.83
C ASP A 119 -5.65 45.82 -35.72
N HIS A 120 -6.62 45.14 -36.34
CA HIS A 120 -6.56 44.52 -37.67
C HIS A 120 -5.42 43.48 -37.90
N ASN A 121 -5.70 42.21 -38.19
CA ASN A 121 -6.34 41.83 -39.45
C ASN A 121 -6.71 40.33 -39.44
N MET A 122 -7.83 40.01 -40.07
CA MET A 122 -8.40 38.67 -40.21
C MET A 122 -7.71 37.85 -41.31
N ARG A 123 -7.47 36.55 -41.02
CA ARG A 123 -7.82 35.28 -41.73
C ARG A 123 -7.72 35.26 -43.29
N PRO A 124 -7.47 34.11 -43.99
CA PRO A 124 -8.09 32.81 -43.69
C PRO A 124 -7.36 31.52 -44.11
N VAL A 125 -8.07 30.42 -43.81
CA VAL A 125 -7.95 29.02 -44.23
C VAL A 125 -7.91 28.83 -45.75
N THR A 126 -7.06 27.90 -46.21
CA THR A 126 -7.20 27.02 -47.40
C THR A 126 -6.23 25.82 -47.19
N ALA A 127 -6.71 24.59 -46.97
CA ALA A 127 -7.10 23.57 -47.96
C ALA A 127 -5.94 23.02 -48.84
N VAL A 128 -5.45 21.83 -48.44
CA VAL A 128 -5.09 20.58 -49.21
C VAL A 128 -5.03 20.74 -50.75
N PRO A 129 -4.03 20.23 -51.52
CA PRO A 129 -3.82 18.76 -51.74
C PRO A 129 -2.35 18.38 -52.13
N GLN A 130 -1.92 17.16 -52.52
CA GLN A 130 -2.47 15.82 -52.77
C GLN A 130 -1.55 14.81 -52.08
#